data_AF-A0A349F8H5-F1
#
_entry.id   AF-A0A349F8H5-F1
#
_cell.length_a   1.000
_cell.length_b   1.000
_cell.length_c   1.000
_cell.angle_alpha   90.00
_cell.angle_beta   90.00
_cell.angle_gamma   90.00
#
_symmetry.space_group_name_H-M   'P 1'
#
loop_
_entity.id
_entity.type
_entity.pdbx_description
1 polymer ?
#
loop_
_entity_poly.entity_id
_entity_poly.type
_entity_poly.pdbx_seq_one_letter_code
_entity_poly.pdbx_strand_id
1 'polypeptide(L)' 'QEPAGEGNPLVENSDLPNLLLTPHVAWGSDSSIQKLANILMDNIHAYMLGEHKNRVV' A
#
# COMPACT_ATOMS: atom_id res chain seq x y z
N GLN A 1 -6.53 -5.58 -9.72
CA GLN A 1 -6.39 -6.92 -9.12
C GLN A 1 -4.92 -7.14 -8.87
N GLU A 2 -4.58 -7.75 -7.73
CA GLU A 2 -3.23 -8.18 -7.42
C GLU A 2 -3.21 -9.67 -7.07
N PRO A 3 -2.19 -10.43 -7.54
CA PRO A 3 -1.19 -10.05 -8.54
C PRO A 3 -1.79 -9.62 -9.88
N ALA A 4 -1.04 -8.89 -10.70
CA ALA A 4 -1.45 -8.63 -12.07
C ALA A 4 -1.51 -9.96 -12.83
N GLY A 5 -2.62 -10.24 -13.52
CA GLY A 5 -2.81 -11.47 -14.27
C GLY A 5 -1.90 -11.56 -15.50
N GLU A 6 -1.72 -12.77 -16.04
CA GLU A 6 -0.81 -13.03 -17.17
C GLU A 6 -1.19 -12.29 -18.46
N GLY A 7 -2.48 -12.03 -18.70
CA GLY A 7 -2.96 -11.24 -19.85
C GLY A 7 -2.98 -9.72 -19.61
N ASN A 8 -2.33 -9.22 -18.56
CA ASN A 8 -2.24 -7.80 -18.30
C ASN A 8 -1.20 -7.17 -19.25
N PRO A 9 -1.56 -6.16 -20.07
CA PRO A 9 -0.63 -5.57 -21.03
C PRO A 9 0.67 -5.04 -20.41
N LEU A 10 0.67 -4.61 -19.14
CA LEU A 10 1.88 -4.14 -18.46
C LEU A 10 2.80 -5.29 -18.03
N VAL A 11 2.25 -6.47 -17.79
CA VAL A 11 3.03 -7.69 -17.48
C VAL A 11 3.61 -8.27 -18.77
N GLU A 12 2.77 -8.40 -19.81
CA GLU A 12 3.18 -8.93 -21.12
C GLU A 12 4.28 -8.11 -21.79
N ASN A 13 4.33 -6.80 -21.53
CA ASN A 13 5.30 -5.87 -22.11
C ASN A 13 6.32 -5.37 -21.07
N SER A 14 6.60 -6.17 -20.03
CA SER A 14 7.52 -5.79 -18.94
C SER A 14 8.98 -5.64 -19.37
N ASP A 15 9.32 -6.04 -20.60
CA ASP A 15 10.61 -5.89 -21.26
C ASP A 15 10.84 -4.50 -21.89
N LEU A 16 9.78 -3.66 -22.01
CA LEU A 16 9.91 -2.33 -22.59
C LEU A 16 10.89 -1.44 -21.79
N PRO A 17 11.81 -0.72 -22.47
CA PRO A 17 12.91 -0.02 -21.81
C PRO A 17 12.48 1.17 -20.93
N ASN A 18 11.26 1.68 -21.13
CA ASN A 18 10.70 2.81 -20.38
C ASN A 18 9.59 2.36 -19.40
N LEU A 19 9.43 1.05 -19.18
CA LEU A 19 8.45 0.51 -18.25
C LEU A 19 9.18 -0.10 -17.03
N LEU A 20 8.89 0.44 -15.84
CA LEU A 20 9.33 -0.14 -14.58
C LEU A 20 8.12 -0.69 -13.84
N LEU A 21 8.01 -2.01 -13.77
CA LEU A 21 6.95 -2.69 -13.03
C LEU A 21 7.49 -3.13 -11.66
N THR A 22 6.80 -2.73 -10.60
CA THR A 22 7.11 -3.18 -9.23
C THR A 22 5.88 -3.88 -8.63
N PRO A 23 6.05 -5.00 -7.91
CA PRO A 23 4.93 -5.80 -7.40
C PRO A 23 4.30 -5.19 -6.15
N HIS A 24 3.81 -3.95 -6.25
CA HIS A 24 3.21 -3.19 -5.13
C HIS A 24 4.11 -3.09 -3.88
N VAL A 25 5.41 -2.98 -4.08
CA VAL A 25 6.40 -2.89 -2.99
C VAL A 25 6.98 -1.48 -2.82
N ALA A 26 6.38 -0.47 -3.44
CA ALA A 26 6.89 0.91 -3.38
C ALA A 26 7.03 1.44 -1.94
N TRP A 27 6.15 0.99 -1.02
CA TRP A 27 6.19 1.32 0.41
C TRP A 27 6.53 0.10 1.28
N GLY A 28 7.23 -0.89 0.73
CA GLY A 28 7.63 -2.11 1.44
C GLY A 28 8.82 -1.95 2.40
N SER A 29 9.25 -0.72 2.71
CA SER A 29 10.36 -0.48 3.64
C SER A 29 9.95 -0.72 5.10
N ASP A 30 10.90 -1.16 5.93
CA ASP A 30 10.69 -1.34 7.38
C ASP A 30 10.15 -0.07 8.04
N SER A 31 10.65 1.10 7.62
CA SER A 31 10.19 2.40 8.12
C SER A 31 8.73 2.69 7.77
N SER A 32 8.28 2.29 6.57
CA SER A 32 6.89 2.47 6.13
C SER A 32 5.95 1.53 6.89
N ILE A 33 6.38 0.29 7.09
CA ILE A 33 5.65 -0.72 7.87
C ILE A 33 5.53 -0.28 9.34
N GLN A 34 6.61 0.21 9.95
CA GLN A 34 6.58 0.73 11.32
C GLN A 34 5.65 1.94 11.45
N LYS A 35 5.66 2.85 10.46
CA LYS A 35 4.76 4.00 10.43
C LYS A 35 3.30 3.56 10.31
N LEU A 36 3.01 2.58 9.45
CA LEU A 36 1.67 1.99 9.33
C LEU A 36 1.19 1.41 10.66
N ALA A 37 2.04 0.64 11.35
CA ALA A 37 1.73 0.06 12.65
C ALA A 37 1.41 1.15 13.70
N ASN A 38 2.21 2.22 13.75
CA ASN A 38 1.97 3.35 14.65
C ASN A 38 0.63 4.04 14.36
N ILE A 39 0.31 4.29 13.08
CA ILE A 39 -0.97 4.90 12.68
C ILE A 39 -2.15 4.02 13.10
N LEU A 40 -2.03 2.70 12.95
CA LEU A 40 -3.08 1.77 13.36
C LEU A 40 -3.33 1.83 14.87
N MET A 41 -2.26 1.77 15.68
CA MET A 41 -2.37 1.85 17.14
C MET A 41 -3.00 3.17 17.58
N ASP A 42 -2.59 4.28 16.98
CA ASP A 42 -3.15 5.59 17.24
C ASP A 42 -4.65 5.66 16.93
N ASN A 43 -5.07 5.10 15.80
CA ASN A 43 -6.49 5.08 15.41
C ASN A 43 -7.32 4.22 16.39
N ILE A 44 -6.78 3.11 16.89
CA ILE A 44 -7.43 2.27 17.91
C ILE A 44 -7.62 3.07 19.20
N HIS A 45 -6.59 3.76 19.68
CA HIS A 45 -6.69 4.61 20.87
C HIS A 45 -7.72 5.73 20.69
N ALA A 46 -7.67 6.45 19.57
CA ALA A 46 -8.63 7.51 19.26
C ALA A 46 -10.07 6.99 19.22
N TYR A 47 -10.29 5.81 18.60
CA TYR A 47 -11.61 5.18 18.56
C TYR A 47 -12.14 4.87 19.97
N MET A 48 -11.30 4.36 20.87
CA MET A 48 -11.70 4.07 22.25
C MET A 48 -12.05 5.32 23.06
N LEU A 49 -11.50 6.48 22.68
CA LEU A 49 -11.82 7.78 23.26
C LEU A 49 -13.02 8.47 22.59
N GLY A 50 -13.64 7.84 21.58
CA GLY A 50 -14.72 8.44 20.79
C GLY A 50 -14.25 9.52 19.81
N GLU A 51 -12.94 9.60 19.55
CA GLU A 51 -12.34 10.54 18.61
C GLU A 51 -12.31 9.97 17.18
N HIS A 52 -12.30 10.87 16.19
CA HIS A 52 -12.18 10.50 14.78
C HIS A 52 -10.80 10.85 14.26
N LYS A 53 -10.08 9.85 13.74
CA LYS A 53 -8.77 10.01 13.12
C LYS A 53 -8.74 9.24 11.79
N ASN A 54 -8.23 9.89 10.73
CA ASN A 54 -8.05 9.30 9.39
C ASN A 54 -9.31 8.61 8.80
N ARG A 55 -10.51 9.15 9.06
CA ARG A 55 -11.78 8.59 8.59
C ARG A 55 -11.99 8.90 7.10
N VAL A 56 -12.34 7.88 6.32
CA VAL A 56 -12.82 8.03 4.94
C VAL A 56 -14.34 8.15 5.00
N VAL A 57 -14.91 9.21 4.41
CA VAL A 57 -16.37 9.49 4.38
C VAL A 57 -16.82 9.88 2.98
#